data_AF-A0A1S1QUZ7-F1
#
_entry.id   AF-A0A1S1QUZ7-F1
#
_cell.length_a   1.000
_cell.length_b   1.000
_cell.length_c   1.000
_cell.angle_alpha   90.00
_cell.angle_beta   90.00
_cell.angle_gamma   90.00
#
_symmetry.space_group_name_H-M   'P 1'
#
loop_
_entity.id
_entity.type
_entity.pdbx_description
1 polymer ?
#
loop_
_entity_poly.entity_id
_entity_poly.type
_entity_poly.pdbx_seq_one_letter_code
_entity_poly.pdbx_strand_id
1 'polypeptide(L)'
;MHGMIDCTIAGYVSHKVHIGDLRRRSGIWAAIPLGLRLPDRVTSEGVREGKMRYFTVKAYDNLATQVRDASLNIADWLVIRVADIQTNLWTDRENGRPRAGIDIIAASIEFRPDRDRVAHFTAGLTSSR
;
A
#
# COMPACT_ATOMS: atom_id res chain seq x y z
N MET A 1 14.26 16.04 18.03
CA MET A 1 15.13 15.60 16.91
C MET A 1 14.25 15.63 15.66
N HIS A 2 14.56 16.46 14.67
CA HIS A 2 13.78 16.54 13.43
C HIS A 2 14.48 15.70 12.37
N GLY A 3 13.80 14.67 11.87
CA GLY A 3 14.22 13.88 10.71
C GLY A 3 13.24 14.10 9.58
N MET A 4 13.72 14.03 8.34
CA MET A 4 12.89 14.12 7.14
C MET A 4 12.83 12.75 6.47
N ILE A 5 11.64 12.36 6.03
CA ILE A 5 11.42 11.20 5.17
C ILE A 5 10.98 11.76 3.82
N ASP A 6 11.80 11.56 2.79
CA ASP A 6 11.44 11.85 1.40
C ASP A 6 11.64 10.57 0.59
N CYS A 7 10.54 9.86 0.34
CA CYS A 7 10.58 8.65 -0.44
C CYS A 7 9.33 8.49 -1.30
N THR A 8 9.49 7.73 -2.38
CA THR A 8 8.42 7.32 -3.27
C THR A 8 8.33 5.81 -3.25
N ILE A 9 7.11 5.29 -3.16
CA ILE A 9 6.84 3.86 -3.12
C ILE A 9 5.97 3.52 -4.33
N ALA A 10 6.40 2.52 -5.10
CA ALA A 10 5.63 1.99 -6.21
C ALA A 10 5.27 0.53 -5.95
N GLY A 11 4.01 0.17 -6.18
CA GLY A 11 3.51 -1.16 -5.87
C GLY A 11 2.10 -1.41 -6.41
N TYR A 12 1.62 -2.62 -6.21
CA TYR A 12 0.29 -3.06 -6.63
C TYR A 12 -0.68 -3.06 -5.46
N VAL A 13 -1.95 -2.77 -5.73
CA VAL A 13 -3.03 -2.98 -4.76
C VAL A 13 -3.14 -4.49 -4.51
N SER A 14 -2.84 -4.92 -3.29
CA SER A 14 -2.78 -6.34 -2.91
C SER A 14 -4.13 -6.91 -2.48
N HIS A 15 -5.02 -6.05 -1.97
CA HIS A 15 -6.33 -6.43 -1.44
C HIS A 15 -7.32 -5.29 -1.65
N LYS A 16 -8.61 -5.56 -1.41
CA LYS A 16 -9.67 -4.55 -1.51
C LYS A 16 -9.35 -3.32 -0.63
N VAL A 17 -9.43 -2.14 -1.25
CA VAL A 17 -9.27 -0.86 -0.57
C VAL A 17 -10.44 -0.64 0.40
N HIS A 18 -10.13 -0.13 1.59
CA HIS A 18 -11.13 0.26 2.57
C HIS A 18 -11.27 1.77 2.59
N ILE A 19 -12.51 2.27 2.49
CA ILE A 19 -12.85 3.69 2.68
C ILE A 19 -13.71 3.79 3.95
N GLY A 20 -13.42 4.77 4.80
CA GLY A 20 -14.19 5.02 6.00
C GLY A 20 -14.19 6.47 6.42
N ASP A 21 -15.10 6.82 7.34
CA ASP A 21 -15.15 8.16 7.91
C ASP A 21 -14.08 8.37 8.98
N LEU A 22 -13.61 9.60 9.10
CA LEU A 22 -12.73 10.02 10.19
C LEU A 22 -13.52 10.14 11.48
N ARG A 23 -13.09 9.43 12.53
CA ARG A 23 -13.85 9.34 13.80
C ARG A 23 -13.95 10.65 14.59
N ARG A 24 -13.02 11.58 14.40
CA ARG A 24 -12.86 12.77 15.26
C ARG A 24 -13.10 14.10 14.54
N ARG A 25 -13.37 14.07 13.25
CA ARG A 25 -13.68 15.26 12.44
C ARG A 25 -14.43 14.86 11.18
N SER A 26 -15.08 15.81 10.52
CA SER A 26 -15.59 15.60 9.17
C SER A 26 -14.44 15.26 8.21
N GLY A 27 -14.71 14.33 7.30
CA GLY A 27 -13.75 13.84 6.31
C GLY A 27 -13.73 12.32 6.24
N ILE A 28 -13.08 11.82 5.20
CA ILE A 28 -12.93 10.39 4.95
C ILE A 28 -11.45 10.02 4.88
N TRP A 29 -11.17 8.74 5.00
CA TRP A 29 -9.85 8.17 4.83
C TRP A 29 -9.92 6.87 4.02
N ALA A 30 -8.81 6.52 3.37
CA ALA A 30 -8.65 5.28 2.65
C ALA A 30 -7.48 4.47 3.23
N ALA A 31 -7.66 3.17 3.40
CA ALA A 31 -6.59 2.19 3.57
C ALA A 31 -6.39 1.45 2.24
N ILE A 32 -5.20 1.60 1.67
CA ILE A 32 -4.78 0.94 0.43
C ILE A 32 -3.73 -0.11 0.80
N PRO A 33 -4.08 -1.41 0.80
CA PRO A 33 -3.12 -2.47 1.04
C PRO A 33 -2.20 -2.60 -0.16
N LEU A 34 -0.94 -2.20 -0.05
CA LEU A 34 0.01 -2.23 -1.16
C LEU A 34 1.00 -3.39 -1.01
N GLY A 35 1.31 -4.05 -2.12
CA GLY A 35 2.35 -5.04 -2.24
C GLY A 35 3.44 -4.58 -3.22
N LEU A 36 4.70 -4.73 -2.85
CA LEU A 36 5.82 -4.58 -3.78
C LEU A 36 6.86 -5.68 -3.60
N ARG A 37 7.60 -5.98 -4.66
CA ARG A 37 8.72 -6.91 -4.64
C ARG A 37 10.00 -6.12 -4.83
N LEU A 38 10.84 -6.09 -3.80
CA LEU A 38 12.21 -5.61 -3.95
C LEU A 38 13.11 -6.79 -4.32
N PRO A 39 14.16 -6.56 -5.12
CA PRO A 39 15.18 -7.59 -5.33
C PRO A 39 15.92 -7.86 -4.02
N ASP A 40 16.15 -9.14 -3.72
CA ASP A 40 16.95 -9.53 -2.54
C ASP A 40 18.45 -9.43 -2.83
N ARG A 41 18.86 -9.57 -4.10
CA ARG A 41 20.28 -9.47 -4.52
C ARG A 41 20.38 -8.89 -5.93
N VAL A 42 21.28 -7.93 -6.09
CA VAL A 42 21.71 -7.39 -7.39
C VAL A 42 23.17 -7.77 -7.59
N THR A 43 23.49 -8.51 -8.66
CA THR A 43 24.86 -8.88 -9.03
C THR A 43 25.15 -8.44 -10.47
N SER A 44 26.42 -8.51 -10.88
CA SER A 44 26.82 -8.32 -12.28
C SER A 44 26.20 -9.33 -13.25
N GLU A 45 25.71 -10.47 -12.73
CA GLU A 45 25.11 -11.57 -13.50
C GLU A 45 23.58 -11.47 -13.59
N GLY A 46 22.97 -10.54 -12.83
CA GLY A 46 21.53 -10.29 -12.90
C GLY A 46 20.89 -9.86 -11.58
N VAL A 47 19.56 -9.82 -11.58
CA VAL A 47 18.74 -9.42 -10.44
C VAL A 47 17.97 -10.65 -9.94
N ARG A 48 18.19 -11.02 -8.68
CA ARG A 48 17.38 -12.07 -8.03
C ARG A 48 16.16 -11.43 -7.38
N GLU A 49 14.99 -11.85 -7.83
CA GLU A 49 13.73 -11.43 -7.23
C GLU A 49 13.68 -11.78 -5.74
N GLY A 50 13.22 -10.82 -4.94
CA GLY A 50 13.05 -11.01 -3.51
C GLY A 50 11.64 -11.35 -3.10
N LYS A 51 11.41 -11.36 -1.79
CA LYS A 51 10.08 -11.62 -1.23
C LYS A 51 9.15 -10.44 -1.42
N MET A 52 7.85 -10.73 -1.58
CA MET A 52 6.80 -9.73 -1.51
C MET A 52 6.79 -9.06 -0.14
N ARG A 53 6.72 -7.73 -0.13
CA ARG A 53 6.52 -6.90 1.05
C ARG A 53 5.15 -6.25 0.96
N TYR A 54 4.45 -6.22 2.09
CA TYR A 54 3.10 -5.68 2.21
C TYR A 54 3.06 -4.60 3.28
N PHE A 55 2.30 -3.55 3.01
CA PHE A 55 2.08 -2.45 3.94
C PHE A 55 0.76 -1.75 3.62
N THR A 56 0.30 -0.92 4.56
CA THR A 56 -0.91 -0.12 4.37
C THR A 56 -0.52 1.32 4.08
N VAL A 57 -1.09 1.86 3.02
CA VAL A 57 -0.99 3.27 2.69
C VAL A 57 -2.29 3.95 3.11
N LYS A 58 -2.19 5.03 3.87
CA LYS A 58 -3.31 5.86 4.30
C LYS A 58 -3.38 7.11 3.44
N ALA A 59 -4.57 7.37 2.92
CA ALA A 59 -4.93 8.63 2.28
C ALA A 59 -6.04 9.30 3.09
N TYR A 60 -6.05 10.62 3.13
CA TYR A 60 -7.03 11.41 3.88
C TYR A 60 -7.70 12.44 2.99
N ASP A 61 -8.95 12.77 3.32
CA ASP A 61 -9.76 13.82 2.69
C ASP A 61 -9.74 13.74 1.16
N ASN A 62 -9.22 14.75 0.47
CA ASN A 62 -9.21 14.83 -0.99
C ASN A 62 -8.52 13.61 -1.63
N LEU A 63 -7.43 13.11 -1.05
CA LEU A 63 -6.77 11.91 -1.57
C LEU A 63 -7.63 10.66 -1.36
N ALA A 64 -8.34 10.55 -0.23
CA ALA A 64 -9.25 9.44 0.00
C ALA A 64 -10.47 9.48 -0.95
N THR A 65 -10.97 10.68 -1.26
CA THR A 65 -11.99 10.89 -2.30
C THR A 65 -11.48 10.43 -3.67
N GLN A 66 -10.27 10.84 -4.07
CA GLN A 66 -9.67 10.40 -5.33
C GLN A 66 -9.53 8.87 -5.40
N VAL A 67 -9.12 8.23 -4.29
CA VAL A 67 -9.00 6.77 -4.21
C VAL A 67 -10.37 6.08 -4.35
N ARG A 68 -11.41 6.63 -3.71
CA ARG A 68 -12.78 6.13 -3.84
C ARG A 68 -13.25 6.23 -5.29
N ASP A 69 -13.05 7.38 -5.92
CA ASP A 69 -13.53 7.66 -7.27
C ASP A 69 -12.74 6.87 -8.33
N ALA A 70 -11.44 6.61 -8.09
CA ALA A 70 -10.59 5.78 -8.94
C ALA A 70 -11.03 4.30 -9.00
N SER A 71 -11.88 3.83 -8.09
CA SER A 71 -12.43 2.47 -8.10
C SER A 71 -11.36 1.37 -8.24
N LEU A 72 -10.29 1.49 -7.45
CA LEU A 72 -9.10 0.63 -7.54
C LEU A 72 -9.41 -0.86 -7.40
N ASN A 73 -8.84 -1.65 -8.30
CA ASN A 73 -8.89 -3.10 -8.32
C ASN A 73 -7.61 -3.71 -7.77
N ILE A 74 -7.68 -4.97 -7.36
CA ILE A 74 -6.49 -5.76 -7.04
C ILE A 74 -5.59 -5.81 -8.29
N ALA A 75 -4.29 -5.70 -8.06
CA ALA A 75 -3.23 -5.60 -9.06
C ALA A 75 -3.13 -4.27 -9.82
N ASP A 76 -3.92 -3.25 -9.49
CA ASP A 76 -3.70 -1.91 -10.04
C ASP A 76 -2.38 -1.33 -9.51
N TRP A 77 -1.56 -0.75 -10.39
CA TRP A 77 -0.27 -0.16 -10.04
C TRP A 77 -0.43 1.28 -9.57
N LEU A 78 0.26 1.62 -8.48
CA LEU A 78 0.27 2.93 -7.86
C LEU A 78 1.69 3.41 -7.65
N VAL A 79 1.91 4.72 -7.78
CA VAL A 79 3.11 5.42 -7.32
C VAL A 79 2.70 6.42 -6.25
N ILE A 80 3.34 6.36 -5.09
CA ILE A 80 2.93 7.06 -3.88
C ILE A 80 4.10 7.89 -3.39
N ARG A 81 3.91 9.21 -3.32
CA ARG A 81 4.84 10.07 -2.59
C ARG A 81 4.47 10.01 -1.12
N VAL A 82 5.44 9.72 -0.25
CA VAL A 82 5.21 9.55 1.19
C VAL A 82 5.33 10.90 1.89
N ALA A 83 4.28 11.29 2.60
CA ALA A 83 4.27 12.47 3.48
C ALA A 83 4.91 12.14 4.84
N ASP A 84 4.59 10.96 5.36
CA ASP A 84 4.98 10.54 6.70
C ASP A 84 4.92 9.01 6.84
N ILE A 85 5.60 8.48 7.86
CA ILE A 85 5.57 7.07 8.22
C ILE A 85 5.22 6.98 9.70
N GLN A 86 4.04 6.44 10.00
CA GLN A 86 3.51 6.41 11.35
C GLN A 86 3.48 5.00 11.89
N THR A 87 4.01 4.82 13.10
CA THR A 87 3.83 3.57 13.83
C THR A 87 2.41 3.50 14.34
N ASN A 88 1.72 2.39 14.09
CA ASN A 88 0.45 2.10 14.75
C ASN A 88 0.66 0.94 15.74
N LEU A 89 -0.04 1.03 16.86
CA LEU A 89 -0.05 0.01 17.91
C LEU A 89 -1.50 -0.39 18.15
N TRP A 90 -1.77 -1.68 18.17
CA TRP A 90 -3.11 -2.18 18.44
C TRP A 90 -3.05 -3.50 19.20
N THR A 91 -4.10 -3.82 19.93
CA THR A 91 -4.25 -5.15 20.52
C THR A 91 -4.95 -6.05 19.51
N ASP A 92 -4.30 -7.17 19.20
CA ASP A 92 -4.87 -8.23 18.38
C ASP A 92 -6.15 -8.75 19.05
N ARG A 93 -7.26 -8.76 18.31
CA ARG A 93 -8.56 -9.16 18.84
C ARG A 93 -8.66 -10.67 19.09
N GLU A 94 -7.88 -11.48 18.39
CA GLU A 94 -7.97 -12.94 18.47
C GLU A 94 -7.23 -13.49 19.68
N ASN A 95 -6.05 -12.95 19.97
CA ASN A 95 -5.16 -13.48 21.01
C ASN A 95 -4.82 -12.45 22.11
N GLY A 96 -5.35 -11.23 22.04
CA GLY A 96 -5.16 -10.18 23.05
C GLY A 96 -3.74 -9.62 23.12
N ARG A 97 -2.83 -9.98 22.20
CA ARG A 97 -1.43 -9.53 22.25
C ARG A 97 -1.27 -8.15 21.61
N PRO A 98 -0.38 -7.29 22.14
CA PRO A 98 -0.03 -6.05 21.47
C PRO A 98 0.67 -6.35 20.15
N ARG A 99 0.30 -5.60 19.11
CA ARG A 99 0.88 -5.64 17.77
C ARG A 99 1.33 -4.24 17.40
N ALA A 100 2.35 -4.19 16.57
CA ALA A 100 2.87 -2.98 15.99
C ALA A 100 2.91 -3.13 14.48
N GLY A 101 2.71 -2.01 13.81
CA GLY A 101 2.72 -1.91 12.36
C GLY A 101 3.10 -0.50 11.95
N ILE A 102 3.21 -0.33 10.65
CA ILE A 102 3.59 0.95 10.06
C ILE A 102 2.53 1.29 9.02
N ASP A 103 1.97 2.49 9.15
CA ASP A 103 1.14 3.12 8.14
C ASP A 103 1.98 4.13 7.36
N ILE A 104 1.96 4.02 6.05
CA ILE A 104 2.56 5.01 5.15
C ILE A 104 1.50 6.06 4.86
N ILE A 105 1.78 7.33 5.13
CA ILE A 105 0.86 8.42 4.87
C ILE A 105 1.15 9.01 3.50
N ALA A 106 0.17 9.00 2.60
CA ALA A 106 0.33 9.50 1.24
C ALA A 106 0.32 11.04 1.21
N ALA A 107 1.34 11.64 0.57
CA ALA A 107 1.33 13.03 0.14
C ALA A 107 0.62 13.19 -1.20
N SER A 108 0.82 12.24 -2.11
CA SER A 108 0.15 12.17 -3.41
C SER A 108 0.12 10.73 -3.92
N ILE A 109 -0.86 10.42 -4.76
CA ILE A 109 -1.02 9.10 -5.39
C ILE A 109 -1.17 9.30 -6.89
N GLU A 110 -0.33 8.62 -7.66
CA GLU A 110 -0.43 8.51 -9.10
C GLU A 110 -1.02 7.13 -9.44
N PHE A 111 -2.21 7.13 -10.02
CA PHE A 111 -2.91 5.93 -10.46
C PHE A 111 -2.40 5.51 -11.85
N ARG A 112 -1.95 4.26 -11.97
CA ARG A 112 -1.41 3.71 -13.23
C ARG A 112 -2.07 2.36 -13.54
N PRO A 113 -3.40 2.32 -13.73
CA PRO A 113 -4.14 1.07 -13.94
C PRO A 113 -3.71 0.31 -15.20
N ASP A 114 -3.16 1.02 -16.19
CA ASP A 114 -2.80 0.46 -17.51
C ASP A 114 -1.37 -0.07 -17.62
N ARG A 115 -0.54 0.14 -16.60
CA ARG A 115 0.85 -0.36 -16.63
C ARG A 115 0.83 -1.84 -16.27
N ASP A 116 1.05 -2.69 -17.28
CA ASP A 116 1.22 -4.15 -17.22
C ASP A 116 0.77 -4.73 -15.88
N ARG A 117 -0.53 -5.01 -15.71
CA ARG A 117 -1.04 -5.80 -14.58
C ARG A 117 -0.12 -7.01 -14.46
N VAL A 118 0.77 -6.99 -13.48
CA VAL A 118 1.91 -7.91 -13.53
C VAL A 118 1.37 -9.32 -13.48
N ALA A 119 1.55 -10.05 -14.59
CA ALA A 119 0.98 -11.38 -14.79
C ALA A 119 1.34 -12.36 -13.65
N HIS A 120 2.45 -12.09 -12.94
CA HIS A 120 2.88 -12.84 -11.76
C HIS A 120 1.90 -12.78 -10.57
N PHE A 121 1.04 -11.76 -10.44
CA PHE A 121 0.02 -11.71 -9.40
C PHE A 121 -1.27 -12.46 -9.78
N THR A 122 -1.63 -12.45 -11.07
CA THR A 122 -2.80 -13.19 -11.58
C THR A 122 -2.54 -14.68 -11.76
N ALA A 123 -1.28 -15.11 -11.91
CA ALA A 123 -0.92 -16.51 -12.09
C ALA A 123 -1.35 -17.42 -10.91
N GLY A 124 -1.38 -16.89 -9.68
CA GLY A 124 -1.89 -17.60 -8.49
C GLY A 124 -3.40 -17.57 -8.30
N LEU A 125 -4.11 -16.70 -9.05
CA LEU A 125 -5.59 -16.62 -9.05
C LEU A 125 -6.22 -17.53 -10.12
N THR A 126 -5.46 -17.90 -11.16
CA THR A 126 -5.91 -18.84 -12.19
C THR A 126 -5.66 -20.31 -11.86
N SER A 127 -4.82 -20.63 -10.86
CA SER A 127 -4.53 -22.01 -10.46
C SER A 127 -5.50 -22.58 -9.41
N SER A 128 -6.55 -21.83 -9.06
CA SER A 128 -7.55 -22.20 -8.05
C SER A 128 -8.97 -22.38 -8.63
N ARG A 129 -9.06 -22.72 -9.93
CA ARG A 129 -10.28 -23.23 -10.55
C ARG A 129 -10.14 -24.71 -10.88
#